data_AF-A0A0F9Q7I4-F1
#
_entry.id   AF-A0A0F9Q7I4-F1
#
_cell.length_a   1.000
_cell.length_b   1.000
_cell.length_c   1.000
_cell.angle_alpha   90.00
_cell.angle_beta   90.00
_cell.angle_gamma   90.00
#
_symmetry.space_group_name_H-M   'P 1'
#
loop_
_entity.id
_entity.type
_entity.pdbx_description
1 polymer ?
#
loop_
_entity_poly.entity_id
_entity_poly.type
_entity_poly.pdbx_seq_one_letter_code
_entity_poly.pdbx_strand_id
1 'polypeptide(L)'
;MKDWQQRAIDEQAELDGRGQKLFDFVGAEGGAFDRLEKDDRTMLVLQLGHMQAYNEALMLRISHFEDEEDDLPSDPNEESPFDEACSPAKEQS
;
A
#
# COMPACT_ATOMS: atom_id res chain seq x y z
N MET A 1 -15.13 -2.27 -2.05
CA MET A 1 -14.05 -2.68 -1.13
C MET A 1 -14.22 -4.14 -0.69
N LYS A 2 -13.28 -4.98 -1.11
CA LYS A 2 -13.16 -6.41 -0.77
C LYS A 2 -12.56 -6.57 0.63
N ASP A 3 -12.85 -7.66 1.35
CA ASP A 3 -12.40 -7.87 2.74
C ASP A 3 -10.87 -7.77 2.92
N TRP A 4 -10.11 -8.28 1.95
CA TRP A 4 -8.65 -8.24 1.99
C TRP A 4 -8.08 -6.84 1.73
N GLN A 5 -8.83 -5.95 1.07
CA GLN A 5 -8.49 -4.54 0.88
C GLN A 5 -8.72 -3.79 2.20
N GLN A 6 -9.88 -4.02 2.84
CA GLN A 6 -10.17 -3.43 4.14
C GLN A 6 -9.12 -3.83 5.20
N ARG A 7 -8.68 -5.09 5.19
CA ARG A 7 -7.59 -5.54 6.07
C ARG A 7 -6.31 -4.71 5.93
N ALA A 8 -5.95 -4.30 4.71
CA ALA A 8 -4.76 -3.47 4.49
C ALA A 8 -4.93 -2.05 5.04
N ILE A 9 -6.13 -1.48 4.94
CA ILE A 9 -6.47 -0.17 5.52
C ILE A 9 -6.43 -0.23 7.05
N ASP A 10 -7.05 -1.25 7.64
CA ASP A 10 -7.07 -1.41 9.10
C ASP A 10 -5.65 -1.59 9.66
N GLU A 11 -4.83 -2.39 8.98
CA GLU A 11 -3.43 -2.62 9.32
C GLU A 11 -2.59 -1.34 9.21
N GLN A 12 -2.82 -0.53 8.17
CA GLN A 12 -2.16 0.77 7.99
C GLN A 12 -2.52 1.73 9.13
N ALA A 13 -3.80 1.83 9.48
CA ALA A 13 -4.27 2.69 10.55
C ALA A 13 -3.73 2.29 11.93
N GLU A 14 -3.65 0.98 12.22
CA GLU A 14 -3.04 0.49 13.46
C GLU A 14 -1.54 0.84 13.51
N LEU A 15 -0.82 0.57 12.41
CA LEU A 15 0.61 0.81 12.32
C LEU A 15 0.94 2.29 12.45
N ASP A 16 0.19 3.16 11.78
CA ASP A 16 0.34 4.62 11.83
C ASP A 16 0.19 5.14 13.27
N GLY A 17 -0.88 4.74 13.95
CA GLY A 17 -1.12 5.14 15.34
C GLY A 17 -0.05 4.63 16.32
N ARG A 18 0.51 3.44 16.08
CA ARG A 18 1.63 2.90 16.88
C ARG A 18 2.95 3.62 16.54
N GLY A 19 3.18 3.91 15.27
CA GLY A 19 4.34 4.64 14.77
C GLY A 19 4.40 6.06 15.33
N GLN A 20 3.27 6.77 15.33
CA GLN A 20 3.18 8.12 15.89
C GLN A 20 3.54 8.15 17.38
N LYS A 21 3.04 7.20 18.17
CA LYS A 21 3.39 7.11 19.61
C LYS A 21 4.89 6.91 19.83
N LEU A 22 5.54 6.11 18.99
CA LEU A 22 6.98 5.89 19.05
C LEU A 22 7.75 7.13 18.58
N PHE A 23 7.29 7.80 17.53
CA PHE A 23 7.84 9.07 17.06
C PHE A 23 7.81 10.13 18.16
N ASP A 24 6.65 10.30 18.82
CA ASP A 24 6.48 11.24 19.93
C ASP A 24 7.40 10.89 21.11
N PHE A 25 7.56 9.60 21.41
CA PHE A 25 8.47 9.15 22.47
C PHE A 25 9.95 9.44 22.15
N VAL A 26 10.37 9.16 20.92
CA VAL A 26 11.76 9.38 20.45
C VAL A 26 12.07 10.87 20.30
N GLY A 27 11.10 11.69 19.91
CA GLY A 27 11.26 13.13 19.69
C GLY A 27 11.09 14.02 20.93
N ALA A 28 10.70 13.45 22.08
CA ALA A 28 10.47 14.21 23.31
C ALA A 28 11.79 14.67 23.95
N GLU A 29 12.17 15.93 23.71
CA GLU A 29 13.36 16.56 24.32
C GLU A 29 13.33 16.51 25.86
N GLY A 30 14.43 16.09 26.48
CA GLY A 30 14.55 15.92 27.93
C GLY A 30 13.71 14.76 28.48
N GLY A 31 13.12 13.96 27.60
CA GLY A 31 12.22 12.85 27.91
C GLY A 31 12.92 11.60 28.41
N ALA A 32 12.14 10.53 28.57
CA ALA A 32 12.67 9.22 28.99
C ALA A 32 13.63 8.64 27.95
N PHE A 33 13.39 8.91 26.66
CA PHE A 33 14.26 8.47 25.57
C PHE A 33 15.71 8.93 25.77
N ASP A 34 15.95 10.19 26.12
CA ASP A 34 17.29 10.75 26.34
C ASP A 34 18.07 10.07 27.48
N ARG A 35 17.36 9.44 28.41
CA ARG A 35 17.92 8.76 29.59
C ARG A 35 18.24 7.29 29.32
N LEU A 36 17.81 6.75 28.18
CA LEU A 36 18.09 5.38 27.80
C LEU A 36 19.56 5.19 27.42
N GLU A 37 20.03 3.96 27.55
CA GLU A 37 21.34 3.59 27.02
C GLU A 37 21.39 3.79 25.50
N LYS A 38 22.61 4.00 24.98
CA LYS A 38 22.80 4.28 23.55
C LYS A 38 22.22 3.18 22.66
N ASP A 39 22.38 1.93 23.08
CA ASP A 39 21.94 0.77 22.29
C ASP A 39 20.40 0.70 22.26
N ASP A 40 19.73 0.92 23.39
CA ASP A 40 18.27 0.99 23.46
C ASP A 40 17.69 2.12 22.60
N ARG A 41 18.30 3.32 22.65
CA ARG A 41 17.90 4.42 21.76
C ARG A 41 18.06 4.05 20.29
N THR A 42 19.17 3.41 19.94
CA THR A 42 19.44 2.96 18.58
C THR A 42 18.37 1.96 18.11
N MET A 43 18.02 0.99 18.95
CA MET A 43 16.98 0.00 18.64
C MET A 43 15.61 0.63 18.43
N LEU A 44 15.23 1.62 19.23
CA LEU A 44 13.96 2.33 19.09
C LEU A 44 13.90 3.19 17.82
N VAL A 45 15.01 3.85 17.45
CA VAL A 45 15.09 4.60 16.19
C VAL A 45 14.99 3.64 14.99
N LEU A 46 15.67 2.49 15.04
CA LEU A 46 15.56 1.46 14.00
C LEU A 46 14.14 0.92 13.89
N GLN A 47 13.50 0.64 15.03
CA GLN A 47 12.11 0.21 15.08
C GLN A 47 11.19 1.24 14.41
N LEU A 48 11.35 2.53 14.74
CA LEU A 48 10.57 3.61 14.12
C LEU A 48 10.77 3.65 12.60
N GLY A 49 12.01 3.54 12.13
CA GLY A 49 12.31 3.49 10.70
C GLY A 49 11.65 2.31 9.99
N HIS A 50 11.66 1.11 10.59
CA HIS A 50 10.96 -0.05 10.03
C HIS A 50 9.45 0.13 9.97
N MET A 51 8.86 0.75 11.00
CA MET A 51 7.42 1.01 11.03
C MET A 51 7.02 2.02 9.95
N GLN A 52 7.84 3.05 9.71
CA GLN A 52 7.61 4.03 8.64
C GLN A 52 7.70 3.38 7.25
N ALA A 53 8.75 2.60 6.99
CA ALA A 53 8.91 1.89 5.73
C ALA A 53 7.76 0.90 5.47
N TYR A 54 7.25 0.24 6.52
CA TYR A 54 6.11 -0.65 6.37
C TYR A 54 4.80 0.10 6.11
N ASN A 55 4.59 1.26 6.76
CA ASN A 55 3.44 2.13 6.48
C ASN A 55 3.46 2.59 5.01
N GLU A 56 4.61 3.03 4.49
CA GLU A 56 4.76 3.38 3.07
C GLU A 56 4.38 2.22 2.14
N ALA A 57 4.81 0.99 2.45
CA ALA A 57 4.44 -0.19 1.67
C ALA A 57 2.91 -0.46 1.71
N LEU A 58 2.25 -0.24 2.84
CA LEU A 58 0.80 -0.37 2.96
C LEU A 58 0.07 0.73 2.18
N MET A 59 0.55 1.98 2.21
CA MET A 59 -0.04 3.06 1.42
C MET A 59 0.05 2.79 -0.08
N LEU A 60 1.20 2.33 -0.57
CA LEU A 60 1.36 1.91 -1.97
C LEU A 60 0.40 0.78 -2.33
N ARG A 61 0.26 -0.21 -1.45
CA ARG A 61 -0.70 -1.30 -1.66
C ARG A 61 -2.14 -0.80 -1.72
N ILE A 62 -2.51 0.17 -0.88
CA ILE A 62 -3.85 0.75 -0.83
C ILE A 62 -4.14 1.60 -2.07
N SER A 63 -3.16 2.36 -2.57
CA SER A 63 -3.36 3.18 -3.78
C SER A 63 -3.72 2.33 -5.00
N HIS A 64 -3.21 1.10 -5.09
CA HIS A 64 -3.59 0.16 -6.15
C HIS A 64 -5.05 -0.30 -6.10
N PHE A 65 -5.78 -0.08 -4.99
CA PHE A 65 -7.19 -0.48 -4.92
C PHE A 65 -8.09 0.42 -5.75
N GLU A 66 -7.69 1.66 -5.99
CA GLU A 66 -8.43 2.65 -6.80
C GLU A 66 -8.26 2.36 -8.31
N ASP A 67 -7.11 1.82 -8.72
CA ASP A 67 -6.84 1.45 -10.12
C ASP A 67 -7.62 0.20 -10.59
N GLU A 68 -8.08 -0.67 -9.68
CA GLU A 68 -8.79 -1.91 -10.02
C GLU A 68 -10.26 -1.71 -10.44
N GLU A 69 -10.86 -0.53 -10.24
CA GLU A 69 -12.28 -0.29 -10.60
C GLU A 69 -12.48 0.34 -12.00
N ASP A 70 -11.41 0.78 -12.69
CA ASP A 70 -11.47 1.45 -14.01
C ASP A 70 -11.26 0.50 -15.22
N ASP A 71 -10.97 -0.78 -14.99
CA ASP A 71 -10.71 -1.77 -16.07
C ASP A 71 -11.99 -2.47 -16.61
N LEU A 72 -13.18 -1.97 -16.26
CA LEU A 72 -14.41 -2.41 -16.92
C LEU A 72 -14.67 -1.55 -18.17
N PRO A 73 -14.83 -2.12 -19.37
CA PRO A 73 -15.26 -1.35 -20.53
C PRO A 73 -16.57 -0.66 -20.17
N SER A 74 -16.54 0.68 -20.19
CA SER A 74 -17.66 1.52 -19.79
C SER A 74 -18.85 1.43 -20.76
N ASP A 75 -18.65 0.83 -21.93
CA ASP A 75 -19.68 0.58 -22.92
C ASP A 75 -19.97 -0.93 -23.05
N PRO A 76 -21.19 -1.42 -22.76
CA PRO A 76 -21.57 -2.80 -23.04
C PRO A 76 -21.58 -3.16 -24.54
N ASN A 77 -21.35 -2.19 -25.43
CA ASN A 77 -21.18 -2.37 -26.87
C ASN A 77 -19.74 -2.11 -27.38
N GLU A 78 -18.74 -1.88 -26.53
CA GLU A 78 -17.35 -1.86 -27.00
C GLU A 78 -16.94 -3.29 -27.38
N GLU A 79 -16.92 -3.58 -28.68
CA GLU A 79 -16.46 -4.86 -29.21
C GLU A 79 -15.04 -5.14 -28.71
N SER A 80 -14.85 -6.35 -28.20
CA SER A 80 -13.57 -6.80 -27.67
C SER A 80 -12.51 -6.76 -28.78
N PRO A 81 -11.31 -6.17 -28.55
CA PRO A 81 -10.23 -6.17 -29.53
C PRO A 81 -9.67 -7.58 -29.83
N PHE A 82 -10.17 -8.61 -29.14
CA PHE A 82 -9.80 -10.01 -29.37
C PHE A 82 -10.61 -10.73 -30.45
N ASP A 83 -11.69 -10.13 -30.98
CA ASP A 83 -12.55 -10.79 -31.97
C ASP A 83 -12.01 -10.71 -33.42
N GLU A 84 -10.98 -9.90 -33.71
CA GLU A 84 -10.45 -9.74 -35.08
C GLU A 84 -9.39 -10.78 -35.52
N ALA A 85 -9.11 -11.81 -34.73
CA ALA A 85 -8.06 -12.80 -35.04
C ALA A 85 -8.55 -14.11 -35.69
N CYS A 86 -9.77 -14.16 -36.24
CA CYS A 86 -10.23 -15.35 -36.98
C CYS A 86 -11.10 -15.02 -38.20
N SER A 87 -10.49 -14.45 -39.24
CA SER A 87 -11.05 -14.50 -40.60
C SER A 87 -10.19 -15.43 -41.48
N PRO A 88 -10.74 -16.52 -42.03
CA PRO A 88 -10.00 -17.39 -42.93
C PRO A 88 -9.85 -16.71 -44.30
N ALA A 89 -8.64 -16.82 -44.86
CA ALA A 89 -8.30 -16.34 -46.18
C ALA A 89 -9.30 -16.85 -47.24
N LYS A 90 -9.91 -15.93 -48.01
CA LYS A 90 -10.66 -16.30 -49.21
C LYS A 90 -9.66 -16.66 -50.32
N GLU A 91 -9.63 -17.95 -50.65
CA GLU A 91 -9.07 -18.49 -51.89
C GLU A 91 -9.69 -17.77 -53.10
N GLN A 92 -8.81 -17.26 -53.98
CA GLN A 92 -9.18 -16.73 -55.29
C GLN A 92 -9.23 -17.89 -56.29
N SER A 93 -10.32 -17.99 -57.05
CA SER A 93 -10.41 -18.72 -58.31
C SER A 93 -11.09 -17.86 -59.37
#